data_AF-A0A645CQJ7-F1
#
_entry.id   AF-A0A645CQJ7-F1
#
_cell.length_a   1.000
_cell.length_b   1.000
_cell.length_c   1.000
_cell.angle_alpha   90.00
_cell.angle_beta   90.00
_cell.angle_gamma   90.00
#
_symmetry.space_group_name_H-M   'P 1'
#
loop_
_entity.id
_entity.type
_entity.pdbx_description
1 polymer ?
#
loop_
_entity_poly.entity_id
_entity_poly.type
_entity_poly.pdbx_seq_one_letter_code
_entity_poly.pdbx_strand_id
1 'polypeptide(L)'
;MKYYDVEPVYTEEELGKVEAQTVEVPDLLGLTIAEATDKIIKAGLESNITIEVEAERIVKSQFPKAGEKVVKGSVVTLILN
;
A
#
# COMPACT_ATOMS: atom_id res chain seq x y z
N MET A 1 -0.27 34.47 -3.19
CA MET A 1 -0.87 33.12 -3.19
C MET A 1 -0.25 32.29 -2.09
N LYS A 2 -0.98 32.07 -0.98
CA LYS A 2 -0.64 31.12 0.09
C LYS A 2 -1.70 30.02 -0.02
N TYR A 3 -1.36 28.89 -0.62
CA TYR A 3 -2.20 27.71 -0.57
C TYR A 3 -2.06 27.14 0.84
N TYR A 4 -2.84 27.69 1.77
CA TYR A 4 -3.02 27.11 3.10
C TYR A 4 -3.63 25.72 2.91
N ASP A 5 -2.93 24.68 3.36
CA ASP A 5 -3.42 23.58 4.20
C ASP A 5 -4.94 23.38 4.29
N VAL A 6 -5.63 23.29 3.15
CA VAL A 6 -7.02 22.86 3.11
C VAL A 6 -7.00 21.35 3.20
N GLU A 7 -7.10 20.84 4.42
CA GLU A 7 -7.46 19.45 4.62
C GLU A 7 -8.75 19.20 3.80
N PRO A 8 -8.77 18.21 2.90
CA PRO A 8 -9.94 17.96 2.07
C PRO A 8 -11.13 17.65 2.99
N VAL A 9 -12.08 18.58 3.08
CA VAL A 9 -13.33 18.37 3.79
C VAL A 9 -14.22 17.53 2.87
N TYR A 10 -14.18 16.21 3.03
CA TYR A 10 -15.08 15.30 2.34
C TYR A 10 -16.49 15.45 2.93
N THR A 11 -17.51 15.61 2.07
CA THR A 11 -18.91 15.48 2.50
C THR A 11 -19.20 14.02 2.86
N GLU A 12 -20.19 13.73 3.70
CA GLU A 12 -20.52 12.35 4.12
C GLU A 12 -20.75 11.40 2.93
N GLU A 13 -21.33 11.90 1.84
CA GLU A 13 -21.52 11.15 0.59
C GLU A 13 -20.21 10.82 -0.13
N GLU A 14 -19.27 11.78 -0.16
CA GLU A 14 -17.96 11.59 -0.78
C GLU A 14 -17.06 10.70 0.08
N LEU A 15 -17.18 10.80 1.41
CA LEU A 15 -16.48 9.92 2.35
C LEU A 15 -16.91 8.45 2.17
N GLY A 16 -18.22 8.18 2.04
CA GLY A 16 -18.72 6.82 1.80
C GLY A 16 -18.23 6.23 0.47
N LYS A 17 -18.08 7.05 -0.57
CA LYS A 17 -17.49 6.62 -1.86
C LYS A 17 -16.00 6.35 -1.75
N VAL A 18 -15.26 7.14 -0.96
CA VAL A 18 -13.82 6.95 -0.73
C VAL A 18 -13.58 5.67 0.08
N GLU A 19 -14.34 5.43 1.16
CA GLU A 19 -14.20 4.22 1.98
C GLU A 19 -14.45 2.94 1.17
N ALA A 20 -15.47 2.94 0.30
CA ALA A 20 -15.76 1.81 -0.59
C ALA A 20 -14.65 1.53 -1.62
N GLN A 21 -13.77 2.50 -1.87
CA GLN A 21 -12.67 2.41 -2.83
C GLN A 21 -11.31 2.20 -2.15
N THR A 22 -11.25 2.22 -0.82
CA THR A 22 -10.00 2.01 -0.08
C THR A 22 -9.89 0.58 0.45
N VAL A 23 -8.66 0.10 0.54
CA VAL A 23 -8.29 -1.19 1.14
C VAL A 23 -7.19 -0.96 2.16
N GLU A 24 -7.10 -1.87 3.14
CA GLU A 24 -6.04 -1.82 4.14
C GLU A 24 -4.76 -2.45 3.60
N VAL A 25 -3.63 -1.79 3.83
CA VAL A 25 -2.32 -2.30 3.45
C VAL A 25 -1.95 -3.47 4.37
N PRO A 26 -1.66 -4.67 3.82
CA PRO A 26 -1.27 -5.82 4.63
C PRO A 26 0.12 -5.65 5.26
N ASP A 27 0.37 -6.39 6.34
CA ASP A 27 1.71 -6.54 6.89
C ASP A 27 2.52 -7.56 6.08
N LEU A 28 3.65 -7.10 5.54
CA LEU A 28 4.52 -7.82 4.62
C LEU A 28 5.91 -8.04 5.19
N LEU A 29 6.22 -7.49 6.38
CA LEU A 29 7.54 -7.60 6.99
C LEU A 29 7.91 -9.05 7.29
N GLY A 30 9.16 -9.41 7.02
CA GLY A 30 9.69 -10.76 7.26
C GLY A 30 9.19 -11.83 6.29
N LEU A 31 8.32 -11.48 5.33
CA LEU A 31 7.87 -12.40 4.30
C LEU A 31 8.89 -12.48 3.16
N THR A 32 8.86 -13.61 2.46
CA THR A 32 9.49 -13.71 1.14
C THR A 32 8.76 -12.86 0.12
N ILE A 33 9.40 -12.59 -1.01
CA ILE A 33 8.81 -11.81 -2.10
C ILE A 33 7.55 -12.47 -2.64
N ALA A 34 7.57 -13.80 -2.77
CA ALA A 34 6.42 -14.57 -3.24
C ALA A 34 5.21 -14.42 -2.30
N GLU A 35 5.43 -14.59 -0.99
CA GLU A 35 4.39 -14.43 0.03
C GLU A 35 3.88 -12.99 0.10
N ALA A 36 4.77 -12.00 0.03
CA ALA A 36 4.40 -10.59 0.06
C ALA A 36 3.56 -10.22 -1.17
N THR A 37 3.94 -10.71 -2.35
CA THR A 37 3.22 -10.46 -3.61
C THR A 37 1.83 -11.09 -3.59
N ASP A 38 1.70 -12.32 -3.10
CA ASP A 38 0.40 -12.99 -2.95
C ASP A 38 -0.54 -12.21 -2.00
N LYS A 39 -0.03 -11.72 -0.87
CA LYS A 39 -0.80 -10.88 0.05
C LYS A 39 -1.25 -9.56 -0.58
N ILE A 40 -0.37 -8.88 -1.34
CA ILE A 40 -0.68 -7.63 -2.04
C ILE A 40 -1.80 -7.85 -3.07
N ILE A 41 -1.69 -8.89 -3.88
CA ILE A 41 -2.71 -9.22 -4.90
C ILE A 41 -4.06 -9.54 -4.23
N LYS A 42 -4.05 -10.32 -3.14
CA LYS A 42 -5.27 -10.63 -2.37
C LYS A 42 -5.92 -9.39 -1.75
N ALA A 43 -5.13 -8.40 -1.37
CA ALA A 43 -5.61 -7.11 -0.89
C ALA A 43 -6.12 -6.19 -2.02
N GLY A 44 -5.97 -6.58 -3.29
CA GLY A 44 -6.32 -5.74 -4.43
C GLY A 44 -5.36 -4.56 -4.62
N LEU A 45 -4.12 -4.72 -4.20
CA LEU A 45 -3.03 -3.75 -4.32
C LEU A 45 -2.05 -4.18 -5.42
N GLU A 46 -1.19 -3.26 -5.81
CA GLU A 46 -0.09 -3.52 -6.74
C GLU A 46 1.25 -3.47 -6.00
N SER A 47 2.24 -4.23 -6.45
CA SER A 47 3.60 -4.19 -5.89
C SER A 47 4.58 -3.59 -6.89
N ASN A 48 5.42 -2.66 -6.46
CA ASN A 48 6.60 -2.26 -7.23
C ASN A 48 7.85 -2.79 -6.53
N ILE A 49 8.49 -3.77 -7.18
CA ILE A 49 9.71 -4.41 -6.71
C ILE A 49 10.84 -3.89 -7.59
N THR A 50 11.66 -2.97 -7.05
CA THR A 50 12.62 -2.17 -7.84
C THR A 50 13.96 -2.87 -8.09
N ILE A 51 14.05 -4.20 -7.94
CA ILE A 51 15.33 -4.91 -8.02
C ILE A 51 15.10 -6.26 -8.70
N GLU A 52 15.98 -6.67 -9.62
CA GLU A 52 16.09 -8.07 -10.04
C GLU A 52 16.46 -8.90 -8.80
N VAL A 53 15.46 -9.56 -8.24
CA VAL A 53 15.55 -10.20 -6.94
C VAL A 53 15.89 -11.67 -7.10
N GLU A 54 17.04 -12.06 -6.56
CA GLU A 54 17.24 -13.43 -6.09
C GLU A 54 16.11 -13.76 -5.10
N ALA A 55 15.47 -14.91 -5.26
CA ALA A 55 14.26 -15.31 -4.54
C ALA A 55 14.44 -15.42 -3.01
N GLU A 56 15.68 -15.35 -2.51
CA GLU A 56 16.05 -15.54 -1.11
C GLU A 56 15.99 -14.25 -0.27
N ARG A 57 15.60 -13.11 -0.86
CA ARG A 57 15.45 -11.85 -0.11
C ARG A 57 14.12 -11.77 0.66
N ILE A 58 14.19 -11.19 1.85
CA ILE A 58 13.06 -10.93 2.73
C ILE A 58 12.69 -9.45 2.74
N VAL A 59 11.41 -9.16 2.98
CA VAL A 59 10.92 -7.79 3.13
C VAL A 59 11.42 -7.20 4.45
N LYS A 60 12.30 -6.20 4.36
CA LYS A 60 12.82 -5.44 5.51
C LYS A 60 11.97 -4.22 5.84
N SER A 61 11.35 -3.63 4.82
CA SER A 61 10.45 -2.48 4.98
C SER A 61 9.44 -2.42 3.85
N GLN A 62 8.30 -1.79 4.12
CA GLN A 62 7.25 -1.51 3.14
C GLN A 62 6.80 -0.06 3.24
N PHE A 63 6.23 0.45 2.14
CA PHE A 63 5.51 1.72 2.12
C PHE A 63 4.33 1.63 1.15
N PRO A 64 3.12 2.07 1.52
CA PRO A 64 2.70 2.58 2.84
C PRO A 64 2.76 1.54 3.97
N LYS A 65 2.61 1.95 5.23
CA LYS A 65 2.73 1.03 6.39
C LYS A 65 1.52 0.11 6.47
N ALA A 66 1.72 -1.04 7.11
CA ALA A 66 0.64 -1.96 7.42
C ALA A 66 -0.49 -1.26 8.20
N GLY A 67 -1.74 -1.55 7.83
CA GLY A 67 -2.94 -0.95 8.42
C GLY A 67 -3.31 0.44 7.88
N GLU A 68 -2.49 1.06 7.03
CA GLU A 68 -2.91 2.29 6.34
C GLU A 68 -4.01 1.97 5.31
N LYS A 69 -4.99 2.87 5.18
CA LYS A 69 -6.02 2.78 4.14
C LYS A 69 -5.54 3.49 2.88
N VAL A 70 -5.46 2.75 1.79
CA VAL A 70 -5.04 3.27 0.48
C VAL A 70 -6.11 2.95 -0.55
N VAL A 71 -6.16 3.70 -1.65
CA VAL A 71 -7.09 3.39 -2.74
C VAL A 71 -6.74 2.02 -3.33
N LYS A 72 -7.74 1.22 -3.67
CA LYS A 72 -7.55 -0.06 -4.35
C LYS A 72 -6.71 0.13 -5.62
N GLY A 73 -5.76 -0.78 -5.87
CA GLY A 73 -4.78 -0.65 -6.95
C GLY A 73 -3.62 0.30 -6.63
N SER A 74 -3.53 0.84 -5.42
CA SER A 74 -2.34 1.58 -4.99
C SER A 74 -1.11 0.68 -4.99
N VAL A 75 0.03 1.28 -5.31
CA VAL A 75 1.32 0.61 -5.36
C VAL A 75 1.94 0.57 -3.97
N VAL A 76 2.32 -0.62 -3.52
CA VAL A 76 3.14 -0.86 -2.34
C VAL A 76 4.59 -1.04 -2.77
N THR A 77 5.47 -0.22 -2.22
CA THR A 77 6.92 -0.31 -2.41
C THR A 77 7.52 -1.21 -1.35
N LEU A 78 8.33 -2.18 -1.78
CA LEU A 78 9.03 -3.11 -0.90
C LEU A 78 10.53 -2.82 -0.91
N ILE A 79 11.12 -2.72 0.28
CA ILE A 79 12.56 -2.62 0.49
C ILE A 79 13.02 -3.94 1.07
N LEU A 80 14.01 -4.53 0.40
CA LEU A 80 14.51 -5.86 0.68
C LEU A 80 15.89 -5.80 1.34
N ASN A 81 16.33 -6.89 1.96
CA ASN A 81 17.64 -7.00 2.62
C ASN A 81 18.78 -7.44 1.69
#